data_AF-A0A358AAP1-F1
#
_entry.id   AF-A0A358AAP1-F1
#
_cell.length_a   1.000
_cell.length_b   1.000
_cell.length_c   1.000
_cell.angle_alpha   90.00
_cell.angle_beta   90.00
_cell.angle_gamma   90.00
#
_symmetry.space_group_name_H-M   'P 1'
#
loop_
_entity.id
_entity.type
_entity.pdbx_description
1 polymer ?
#
loop_
_entity_poly.entity_id
_entity_poly.type
_entity_poly.pdbx_seq_one_letter_code
_entity_poly.pdbx_strand_id
1 'polypeptide(L)'
;MRKEYFAWTVLIGVVGFITALFADACSMIHAKQSVDTIFLGVPMFLIGVLGYALIFVTAYVTLIMESSKFFAVVNHGLVVFTGLFTIFLIWKAVHVEMLCPACIICWILNIILVVRLAGFITDQEGLHIS
;
A
#
# COMPACT_ATOMS: atom_id res chain seq x y z
N MET A 1 11.86 3.86 -17.26
CA MET A 1 11.27 4.58 -16.10
C MET A 1 9.80 4.23 -15.84
N ARG A 2 8.81 4.64 -16.67
CA ARG A 2 7.38 4.35 -16.37
C ARG A 2 7.07 2.85 -16.21
N LYS A 3 7.56 2.00 -17.11
CA LYS A 3 7.37 0.53 -17.04
C LYS A 3 8.00 -0.09 -15.79
N GLU A 4 9.17 0.41 -15.37
CA GLU A 4 9.88 -0.09 -14.19
C GLU A 4 9.12 0.26 -12.92
N TYR A 5 8.61 1.49 -12.79
CA TYR A 5 7.76 1.88 -11.67
C TYR A 5 6.58 0.91 -11.52
N PHE A 6 5.79 0.69 -12.60
CA PHE A 6 4.63 -0.19 -12.54
C PHE A 6 5.00 -1.66 -12.30
N ALA A 7 6.12 -2.16 -12.85
CA ALA A 7 6.58 -3.53 -12.57
C ALA A 7 6.92 -3.73 -11.09
N TRP A 8 7.59 -2.77 -10.46
CA TRP A 8 7.85 -2.79 -9.02
C TRP A 8 6.55 -2.69 -8.20
N THR A 9 5.63 -1.81 -8.59
CA THR A 9 4.33 -1.66 -7.91
C THR A 9 3.49 -2.94 -8.00
N VAL A 10 3.55 -3.67 -9.13
CA VAL A 10 2.92 -5.00 -9.26
C VAL A 10 3.52 -5.98 -8.26
N LEU A 11 4.86 -6.09 -8.21
CA LEU A 11 5.55 -7.00 -7.30
C LEU A 11 5.21 -6.69 -5.83
N ILE A 12 5.30 -5.42 -5.44
CA ILE A 12 4.98 -4.98 -4.08
C ILE A 12 3.49 -5.19 -3.78
N GLY A 13 2.61 -4.95 -4.75
CA GLY A 13 1.18 -5.22 -4.63
C GLY A 13 0.88 -6.69 -4.30
N VAL A 14 1.54 -7.63 -4.98
CA VAL A 14 1.40 -9.08 -4.72
C VAL A 14 1.94 -9.45 -3.34
N VAL A 15 3.15 -9.02 -3.00
CA VAL A 15 3.77 -9.31 -1.70
C VAL A 15 2.94 -8.70 -0.56
N GLY A 16 2.46 -7.47 -0.74
CA GLY A 16 1.60 -6.78 0.22
C GLY A 16 0.25 -7.46 0.38
N PHE A 17 -0.37 -7.93 -0.70
CA PHE A 17 -1.61 -8.69 -0.65
C PHE A 17 -1.47 -9.97 0.19
N ILE A 18 -0.43 -10.76 -0.09
CA ILE A 18 -0.14 -11.99 0.67
C ILE A 18 0.12 -11.64 2.15
N THR A 19 0.96 -10.63 2.40
CA THR A 19 1.27 -10.19 3.77
C THR A 19 0.02 -9.74 4.52
N ALA A 20 -0.90 -9.01 3.87
CA ALA A 20 -2.14 -8.53 4.46
C ALA A 20 -3.10 -9.67 4.84
N LEU A 21 -3.11 -10.79 4.08
CA LEU A 21 -3.86 -11.98 4.47
C LEU A 21 -3.34 -12.59 5.77
N PHE A 22 -2.02 -12.63 5.97
CA PHE A 22 -1.41 -13.11 7.21
C PHE A 22 -1.50 -12.09 8.36
N ALA A 23 -1.71 -10.81 8.05
CA ALA A 23 -1.87 -9.77 9.06
C ALA A 23 -3.13 -9.97 9.92
N ASP A 24 -4.19 -10.60 9.40
CA ASP A 24 -5.39 -10.93 10.18
C ASP A 24 -5.04 -11.85 11.36
N ALA A 25 -4.51 -13.03 11.07
CA ALA A 25 -4.13 -14.02 12.08
C ALA A 25 -3.09 -13.47 13.07
N CYS A 26 -2.11 -12.71 12.57
CA CYS A 26 -1.11 -12.07 13.43
C CYS A 26 -1.72 -11.01 14.34
N SER A 27 -2.65 -10.19 13.81
CA SER A 27 -3.30 -9.15 14.59
C SER A 27 -4.23 -9.73 15.67
N MET A 28 -4.95 -10.82 15.37
CA MET A 28 -5.84 -11.46 16.35
C MET A 28 -5.10 -12.00 17.58
N ILE A 29 -3.85 -12.45 17.43
CA ILE A 29 -3.04 -12.97 18.54
C ILE A 29 -2.57 -11.84 19.49
N HIS A 30 -2.37 -10.64 18.94
CA HIS A 30 -1.80 -9.51 19.68
C HIS A 30 -2.82 -8.43 20.06
N ALA A 31 -4.06 -8.53 19.58
CA ALA A 31 -5.12 -7.58 19.91
C ALA A 31 -5.58 -7.78 21.35
N LYS A 32 -5.57 -6.69 22.15
CA LYS A 32 -6.11 -6.69 23.52
C LYS A 32 -7.64 -6.69 23.48
N GLN A 33 -8.24 -6.04 22.49
CA GLN A 33 -9.68 -6.01 22.23
C GLN A 33 -9.99 -6.12 20.73
N SER A 34 -11.16 -6.67 20.38
CA SER A 34 -11.57 -6.79 18.97
C SER A 34 -11.73 -5.44 18.25
N VAL A 35 -11.96 -4.35 18.99
CA VAL A 35 -12.06 -2.98 18.46
C VAL A 35 -10.71 -2.42 17.98
N ASP A 36 -9.61 -3.01 18.44
CA ASP A 36 -8.26 -2.55 18.08
C ASP A 36 -7.93 -2.84 16.61
N THR A 37 -8.59 -3.85 16.01
CA THR A 37 -8.37 -4.25 14.61
C THR A 37 -9.44 -3.73 13.65
N ILE A 38 -10.36 -2.87 14.11
CA ILE A 38 -11.47 -2.32 13.30
C ILE A 38 -11.23 -0.85 12.95
N PHE A 39 -11.55 -0.47 11.71
CA PHE A 39 -11.57 0.90 11.20
C PHE A 39 -12.90 1.18 10.52
N LEU A 40 -13.67 2.16 11.02
CA LEU A 40 -15.00 2.51 10.47
C LEU A 40 -15.94 1.31 10.29
N GLY A 41 -15.90 0.34 11.22
CA GLY A 41 -16.70 -0.88 11.15
C GLY A 41 -16.16 -1.98 10.23
N VAL A 42 -15.02 -1.75 9.56
CA VAL A 42 -14.36 -2.72 8.68
C VAL A 42 -13.05 -3.22 9.33
N PRO A 43 -12.76 -4.52 9.30
CA PRO A 43 -11.47 -5.02 9.75
C PRO A 43 -10.31 -4.41 8.95
N MET A 44 -9.26 -3.96 9.64
CA MET A 44 -8.12 -3.27 9.02
C MET A 44 -7.38 -4.14 8.02
N PHE A 45 -7.29 -5.45 8.27
CA PHE A 45 -6.65 -6.38 7.33
C PHE A 45 -7.39 -6.42 5.99
N LEU A 46 -8.73 -6.35 5.99
CA LEU A 46 -9.55 -6.32 4.77
C LEU A 46 -9.26 -5.06 3.94
N ILE A 47 -9.08 -3.91 4.60
CA ILE A 47 -8.66 -2.67 3.93
C ILE A 47 -7.28 -2.86 3.27
N GLY A 48 -6.35 -3.51 3.97
CA GLY A 48 -5.03 -3.86 3.42
C GLY A 48 -5.12 -4.78 2.21
N VAL A 49 -5.86 -5.89 2.33
CA VAL A 49 -6.07 -6.88 1.25
C VAL A 49 -6.67 -6.21 0.02
N LEU A 50 -7.75 -5.43 0.18
CA LEU A 50 -8.39 -4.72 -0.93
C LEU A 50 -7.47 -3.65 -1.53
N GLY A 51 -6.78 -2.88 -0.68
CA GLY A 51 -5.86 -1.84 -1.12
C GLY A 51 -4.72 -2.41 -1.97
N TYR A 52 -4.05 -3.46 -1.50
CA TYR A 52 -2.98 -4.12 -2.25
C TYR A 52 -3.49 -4.81 -3.52
N ALA A 53 -4.67 -5.44 -3.49
CA ALA A 53 -5.29 -6.03 -4.67
C ALA A 53 -5.55 -4.95 -5.75
N LEU A 54 -6.11 -3.80 -5.37
CA LEU A 54 -6.38 -2.70 -6.29
C LEU A 54 -5.07 -2.08 -6.82
N ILE A 55 -4.05 -1.91 -5.98
CA ILE A 55 -2.73 -1.42 -6.41
C ILE A 55 -2.12 -2.39 -7.42
N PHE A 56 -2.14 -3.69 -7.14
CA PHE A 56 -1.67 -4.74 -8.05
C PHE A 56 -2.41 -4.69 -9.39
N VAL A 57 -3.74 -4.74 -9.39
CA VAL A 57 -4.55 -4.78 -10.60
C VAL A 57 -4.37 -3.51 -11.43
N THR A 58 -4.43 -2.33 -10.80
CA THR A 58 -4.28 -1.05 -11.53
C THR A 58 -2.87 -0.87 -12.10
N ALA A 59 -1.83 -1.29 -11.38
CA ALA A 59 -0.47 -1.27 -11.89
C ALA A 59 -0.28 -2.26 -13.05
N TYR A 60 -0.82 -3.48 -12.92
CA TYR A 60 -0.74 -4.51 -13.95
C TYR A 60 -1.46 -4.10 -15.24
N VAL A 61 -2.68 -3.57 -15.12
CA VAL A 61 -3.44 -3.06 -16.26
C VAL A 61 -2.70 -1.90 -16.93
N THR A 62 -2.12 -0.98 -16.16
CA THR A 62 -1.34 0.14 -16.72
C THR A 62 -0.06 -0.34 -17.43
N LEU A 63 0.54 -1.43 -16.95
CA LEU A 63 1.72 -2.03 -17.56
C LEU A 63 1.42 -2.66 -18.93
N ILE A 64 0.26 -3.30 -19.09
CA ILE A 64 -0.17 -3.94 -20.34
C ILE A 64 -0.80 -2.94 -21.29
N MET A 65 -1.69 -2.08 -20.78
CA MET A 65 -2.41 -1.07 -21.54
C MET A 65 -1.70 0.28 -21.42
N GLU A 66 -0.54 0.39 -22.07
CA GLU A 66 0.40 1.53 -21.98
C GLU A 66 -0.24 2.94 -22.12
N SER A 67 -1.46 3.03 -22.67
CA SER A 67 -2.20 4.28 -22.91
C SER A 67 -3.20 4.69 -21.83
N SER A 68 -3.54 3.84 -20.83
CA SER A 68 -4.60 4.18 -19.87
C SER A 68 -4.12 5.11 -18.76
N LYS A 69 -4.22 6.42 -19.01
CA LYS A 69 -3.97 7.48 -18.01
C LYS A 69 -4.85 7.32 -16.76
N PHE A 70 -6.06 6.81 -16.93
CA PHE A 70 -7.01 6.63 -15.83
C PHE A 70 -6.46 5.65 -14.78
N PHE A 71 -6.03 4.45 -15.18
CA PHE A 71 -5.50 3.46 -14.23
C PHE A 71 -4.21 3.91 -13.55
N ALA A 72 -3.36 4.67 -14.25
CA ALA A 72 -2.18 5.28 -13.66
C ALA A 72 -2.53 6.27 -12.54
N VAL A 73 -3.50 7.17 -12.79
CA VAL A 73 -3.96 8.16 -11.79
C VAL A 73 -4.59 7.46 -10.59
N VAL A 74 -5.44 6.45 -10.83
CA VAL A 74 -6.04 5.65 -9.75
C VAL A 74 -4.94 4.96 -8.94
N ASN A 75 -3.94 4.35 -9.59
CA ASN A 75 -2.83 3.69 -8.90
C ASN A 75 -2.06 4.67 -8.00
N HIS A 76 -1.71 5.86 -8.49
CA HIS A 76 -1.04 6.89 -7.69
C HIS A 76 -1.89 7.33 -6.50
N GLY A 77 -3.20 7.53 -6.71
CA GLY A 77 -4.15 7.87 -5.63
C GLY A 77 -4.20 6.78 -4.56
N LEU A 78 -4.22 5.51 -4.95
CA LEU A 78 -4.16 4.37 -4.03
C LEU A 78 -2.85 4.36 -3.24
N VAL A 79 -1.70 4.58 -3.89
CA VAL A 79 -0.39 4.62 -3.21
C VAL A 79 -0.34 5.76 -2.18
N VAL A 80 -0.80 6.96 -2.54
CA VAL A 80 -0.88 8.10 -1.60
C VAL A 80 -1.80 7.75 -0.41
N PHE A 81 -2.97 7.17 -0.69
CA PHE A 81 -3.88 6.73 0.36
C PHE A 81 -3.22 5.70 1.29
N THR A 82 -2.51 4.71 0.76
CA THR A 82 -1.78 3.73 1.60
C THR A 82 -0.69 4.36 2.46
N GLY A 83 -0.02 5.40 1.96
CA GLY A 83 0.92 6.19 2.75
C GLY A 83 0.26 6.85 3.96
N LEU A 84 -0.85 7.57 3.72
CA LEU A 84 -1.62 8.22 4.79
C LEU A 84 -2.21 7.21 5.77
N PHE A 85 -2.75 6.10 5.26
CA PHE A 85 -3.30 5.03 6.09
C PHE A 85 -2.21 4.37 6.95
N THR A 86 -0.98 4.26 6.45
CA THR A 86 0.16 3.75 7.24
C THR A 86 0.49 4.64 8.42
N ILE A 87 0.47 5.97 8.25
CA ILE A 87 0.66 6.92 9.36
C ILE A 87 -0.38 6.70 10.45
N PHE A 88 -1.66 6.54 10.05
CA PHE A 88 -2.74 6.22 10.98
C PHE A 88 -2.53 4.87 11.68
N LEU A 89 -2.11 3.82 10.96
CA LEU A 89 -1.84 2.50 11.55
C LEU A 89 -0.68 2.55 12.57
N ILE A 90 0.39 3.30 12.28
CA ILE A 90 1.50 3.49 13.22
C ILE A 90 1.02 4.23 14.47
N TRP A 91 0.26 5.32 14.29
CA TRP A 91 -0.34 6.04 15.41
C TRP A 91 -1.19 5.11 16.28
N LYS A 92 -2.07 4.31 15.66
CA LYS A 92 -2.92 3.36 16.39
C LYS A 92 -2.08 2.29 17.10
N ALA A 93 -1.10 1.69 16.42
CA ALA A 93 -0.23 0.67 16.98
C ALA A 93 0.52 1.15 18.24
N VAL A 94 0.97 2.40 18.25
CA VAL A 94 1.59 3.02 19.43
C VAL A 94 0.58 3.17 20.57
N HIS A 95 -0.66 3.55 20.28
CA HIS A 95 -1.70 3.75 21.30
C HIS A 95 -2.21 2.44 21.92
N VAL A 96 -2.34 1.38 21.14
CA VAL A 96 -2.79 0.06 21.63
C VAL A 96 -1.65 -0.86 22.06
N GLU A 97 -0.39 -0.40 21.95
CA GLU A 97 0.83 -1.17 22.22
C GLU A 97 0.87 -2.50 21.44
N MET A 98 0.44 -2.46 20.18
CA MET A 98 0.28 -3.64 19.34
C MET A 98 1.31 -3.64 18.21
N LEU A 99 2.29 -4.54 18.31
CA LEU A 99 3.35 -4.71 17.31
C LEU A 99 3.28 -6.10 16.70
N CYS A 100 2.56 -6.23 15.59
CA CYS A 100 2.53 -7.46 14.79
C CYS A 100 3.59 -7.39 13.67
N PRO A 101 4.47 -8.40 13.52
CA PRO A 101 5.48 -8.42 12.46
C PRO A 101 4.91 -8.27 11.04
N ALA A 102 3.76 -8.89 10.75
CA ALA A 102 3.12 -8.75 9.44
C ALA A 102 2.64 -7.30 9.17
N CYS A 103 2.13 -6.60 10.19
CA CYS A 103 1.77 -5.18 10.07
C CYS A 103 3.01 -4.32 9.78
N ILE A 104 4.13 -4.59 10.45
CA ILE A 104 5.40 -3.88 10.21
C ILE A 104 5.87 -4.09 8.77
N ILE A 105 5.80 -5.32 8.25
CA ILE A 105 6.12 -5.60 6.84
C ILE A 105 5.20 -4.79 5.92
N CYS A 106 3.88 -4.76 6.18
CA CYS A 106 2.94 -3.93 5.40
C CYS A 106 3.31 -2.44 5.46
N TRP A 107 3.77 -1.92 6.61
CA TRP A 107 4.21 -0.52 6.71
C TRP A 107 5.44 -0.25 5.85
N ILE A 108 6.43 -1.15 5.89
CA ILE A 108 7.64 -1.04 5.07
C ILE A 108 7.29 -1.05 3.58
N LEU A 109 6.42 -1.97 3.15
CA LEU A 109 5.97 -2.04 1.76
C LEU A 109 5.24 -0.77 1.32
N ASN A 110 4.36 -0.21 2.15
CA ASN A 110 3.67 1.05 1.87
C ASN A 110 4.67 2.22 1.78
N ILE A 111 5.67 2.29 2.66
CA ILE A 111 6.71 3.32 2.61
C ILE A 111 7.50 3.20 1.31
N ILE A 112 7.89 1.99 0.89
CA ILE A 112 8.60 1.76 -0.37
C ILE A 112 7.75 2.23 -1.56
N LEU A 113 6.45 1.93 -1.59
CA LEU A 113 5.54 2.40 -2.64
C LEU A 113 5.51 3.94 -2.72
N VAL A 114 5.38 4.62 -1.59
CA VAL A 114 5.34 6.10 -1.53
C VAL A 114 6.67 6.71 -1.97
N VAL A 115 7.81 6.18 -1.50
CA VAL A 115 9.14 6.66 -1.89
C VAL A 115 9.35 6.47 -3.40
N ARG A 116 8.93 5.33 -3.95
CA ARG A 116 9.01 5.07 -5.39
C ARG A 116 8.12 6.00 -6.21
N LEU A 117 6.92 6.31 -5.72
CA LEU A 117 6.04 7.28 -6.37
C LEU A 117 6.68 8.68 -6.35
N ALA A 118 7.25 9.11 -5.23
CA ALA A 118 7.94 10.40 -5.13
C ALA A 118 9.12 10.49 -6.10
N GLY A 119 9.99 9.46 -6.15
CA GLY A 119 11.10 9.41 -7.11
C GLY A 119 10.62 9.47 -8.57
N PHE A 120 9.55 8.73 -8.90
CA PHE A 120 8.96 8.76 -10.24
C PHE A 120 8.45 10.16 -10.62
N ILE A 121 7.82 10.89 -9.70
CA ILE A 121 7.33 12.26 -9.95
C ILE A 121 8.52 13.19 -10.21
N THR A 122 9.55 13.16 -9.36
CA THR A 122 10.74 14.01 -9.50
C THR A 122 11.48 13.75 -10.82
N ASP A 123 11.59 12.49 -11.26
CA ASP A 123 12.23 12.12 -12.52
C ASP A 123 11.45 12.61 -13.75
N GLN A 124 10.13 12.75 -13.66
CA GLN A 124 9.32 13.33 -14.74
C GLN A 124 9.52 14.84 -14.86
N GLU A 125 9.61 15.55 -13.73
CA GLU A 125 9.83 17.01 -13.73
C GLU A 125 11.22 17.38 -14.29
N GLY A 126 12.25 16.59 -14.00
CA GLY A 126 13.61 16.81 -14.54
C GLY A 126 13.71 16.71 -16.07
N LEU A 127 12.83 15.93 -16.71
CA LEU A 127 12.76 15.78 -18.18
C LEU A 127 12.07 16.96 -18.89
N HIS A 128 11.30 17.78 -18.17
CA HIS A 128 10.57 18.91 -18.76
C HIS A 128 11.36 20.23 -18.76
N ILE A 129 12.54 20.27 -18.11
CA ILE A 129 13.37 21.48 -17.93
C ILE A 129 14.59 21.47 -18.88
N SER A 130 14.93 20.32 -19.48
CA SER A 130 16.00 20.14 -20.48
C SER A 130 15.50 20.24 -21.92
#